data_AF-C3ZDF1-F1
#
_entry.id   AF-C3ZDF1-F1
#
_cell.length_a   1.000
_cell.length_b   1.000
_cell.length_c   1.000
_cell.angle_alpha   90.00
_cell.angle_beta   90.00
_cell.angle_gamma   90.00
#
_symmetry.space_group_name_H-M   'P 1'
#
loop_
_entity.id
_entity.type
_entity.pdbx_description
1 polymer ?
#
loop_
_entity_poly.entity_id
_entity_poly.type
_entity_poly.pdbx_seq_one_letter_code
_entity_poly.pdbx_strand_id
1 'polypeptide(L)'
;MDPVWKFVVLLAVCGSVTGDSAIPVGHLQPLGGHRPPDVPIDELHTIPHPREFWDKYVKHEKAVILRGAAKNSPSFTLWTDEYLKDKYGKLEVRLEGKREKHSWLPIGVKGIGRDTIEHFLDTYRDKDAYIVSQLPTDMYHEVLVQPCLTCGSFRNSLVEIDLWMSSNGGSSILHKDAFNAINCLYNGTKHWKMIERKYEPLIHKELPEYDDEFLLGKAERGFAALDVNSKGSLDSDDIKALDWDTLRAFILEYENQEPSNTELFEYSYTMPHEIMKVMLKLAKKNGQLTRSDFIHAYMTQLGGTEKFGTEIFDRLVEGQDRDMIKAQDLTVEILQYAVENWLIRIKPVMTPEMDEEYQEKMKEFERWIGLINVAIDAQTHTEL
;
A
#
# COMPACT_ATOMS: atom_id res chain seq x y z
N MET A 1 34.04 -52.51 -36.88
CA MET A 1 33.54 -51.41 -37.71
C MET A 1 32.31 -50.90 -37.01
N ASP A 2 32.47 -49.80 -36.27
CA ASP A 2 31.44 -49.19 -35.43
C ASP A 2 31.69 -47.66 -35.39
N PRO A 3 30.65 -46.85 -35.07
CA PRO A 3 30.46 -45.53 -35.63
C PRO A 3 31.10 -44.44 -34.77
N VAL A 4 31.42 -43.35 -35.46
CA VAL A 4 31.94 -42.08 -34.97
C VAL A 4 30.92 -41.41 -34.04
N TRP A 5 31.24 -41.34 -32.74
CA TRP A 5 30.57 -40.41 -31.83
C TRP A 5 31.24 -39.04 -31.92
N LYS A 6 30.53 -38.07 -32.50
CA LYS A 6 30.92 -36.65 -32.51
C LYS A 6 30.73 -36.08 -31.11
N PHE A 7 31.82 -35.86 -30.38
CA PHE A 7 31.82 -34.92 -29.26
C PHE A 7 31.87 -33.49 -29.83
N VAL A 8 30.72 -32.82 -29.86
CA VAL A 8 30.70 -31.36 -29.98
C VAL A 8 31.08 -30.82 -28.61
N VAL A 9 32.37 -30.51 -28.44
CA VAL A 9 32.82 -29.64 -27.36
C VAL A 9 32.27 -28.26 -27.70
N LEU A 10 31.13 -27.91 -27.10
CA LEU A 10 30.72 -26.52 -26.95
C LEU A 10 31.77 -25.88 -26.04
N LEU A 11 32.84 -25.39 -26.67
CA LEU A 11 33.63 -24.29 -26.13
C LEU A 11 32.62 -23.16 -25.92
N ALA A 12 32.10 -23.06 -24.69
CA ALA A 12 31.55 -21.82 -24.21
C ALA A 12 32.70 -20.83 -24.35
N VAL A 13 32.68 -20.10 -25.46
CA VAL A 13 33.45 -18.90 -25.65
C VAL A 13 33.03 -18.04 -24.46
N CYS A 14 33.84 -18.07 -23.41
CA CYS A 14 33.92 -16.98 -22.46
C CYS A 14 34.44 -15.81 -23.29
N GLY A 15 33.54 -15.25 -24.10
CA GLY A 15 33.64 -13.89 -24.52
C GLY A 15 33.68 -13.16 -23.20
N SER A 16 34.86 -12.67 -22.86
CA SER A 16 34.98 -11.48 -22.06
C SER A 16 34.17 -10.43 -22.80
N VAL A 17 32.86 -10.41 -22.54
CA VAL A 17 32.03 -9.24 -22.74
C VAL A 17 32.57 -8.27 -21.72
N THR A 18 33.65 -7.58 -22.10
CA THR A 18 33.92 -6.23 -21.63
C THR A 18 32.88 -5.33 -22.27
N GLY A 19 31.61 -5.64 -22.03
CA GLY A 19 30.57 -4.64 -22.09
C GLY A 19 30.73 -3.93 -20.77
N ASP A 20 30.99 -2.63 -20.81
CA ASP A 20 30.55 -1.77 -19.74
C ASP A 20 29.06 -2.06 -19.56
N SER A 21 28.72 -2.98 -18.66
CA SER A 21 27.42 -3.05 -18.01
C SER A 21 27.37 -1.80 -17.14
N ALA A 22 27.25 -0.64 -17.78
CA ALA A 22 27.09 0.63 -17.11
C ALA A 22 25.86 0.44 -16.23
N ILE A 23 26.10 0.41 -14.92
CA ILE A 23 25.06 0.29 -13.90
C ILE A 23 23.97 1.29 -14.29
N PRO A 24 22.73 0.84 -14.54
CA PRO A 24 21.66 1.74 -14.98
C PRO A 24 21.55 2.93 -14.03
N VAL A 25 21.31 4.11 -14.59
CA VAL A 25 21.10 5.32 -13.77
C VAL A 25 20.01 5.03 -12.75
N GLY A 26 20.28 5.32 -11.48
CA GLY A 26 19.36 5.08 -10.38
C GLY A 26 19.25 3.62 -9.91
N HIS A 27 20.11 2.71 -10.37
CA HIS A 27 20.18 1.36 -9.80
C HIS A 27 20.42 1.43 -8.28
N LEU A 28 19.61 0.67 -7.51
CA LEU A 28 19.56 0.67 -6.05
C LEU A 28 19.20 2.02 -5.40
N GLN A 29 18.82 3.03 -6.19
CA GLN A 29 18.27 4.28 -5.65
C GLN A 29 16.76 4.14 -5.40
N PRO A 30 16.20 4.92 -4.46
CA PRO A 30 14.75 4.90 -4.25
C PRO A 30 13.97 5.30 -5.50
N LEU A 31 12.78 4.73 -5.72
CA LEU A 31 11.88 4.97 -6.87
C LEU A 31 11.93 6.41 -7.36
N GLY A 32 12.15 6.66 -8.66
CA GLY A 32 12.32 8.02 -9.21
C GLY A 32 13.77 8.51 -9.25
N GLY A 33 14.74 7.75 -8.72
CA GLY A 33 16.17 7.99 -8.94
C GLY A 33 16.67 7.51 -10.31
N HIS A 34 15.83 6.81 -11.08
CA HIS A 34 16.19 6.23 -12.38
C HIS A 34 16.34 7.26 -13.51
N ARG A 35 15.85 8.49 -13.30
CA ARG A 35 16.01 9.62 -14.23
C ARG A 35 15.82 10.95 -13.51
N PRO A 36 16.34 12.06 -14.06
CA PRO A 36 15.98 13.41 -13.63
C PRO A 36 14.48 13.69 -13.80
N PRO A 37 13.88 14.63 -13.05
CA PRO A 37 12.49 15.05 -13.27
C PRO A 37 12.29 15.62 -14.67
N ASP A 38 11.27 15.12 -15.40
CA ASP A 38 10.93 15.59 -16.74
C ASP A 38 10.32 17.00 -16.75
N VAL A 39 9.67 17.38 -15.64
CA VAL A 39 8.92 18.64 -15.51
C VAL A 39 9.35 19.31 -14.20
N PRO A 40 9.85 20.56 -14.24
CA PRO A 40 10.08 21.31 -13.02
C PRO A 40 8.74 21.66 -12.37
N ILE A 41 8.65 21.46 -11.05
CA ILE A 41 7.51 21.94 -10.27
C ILE A 41 7.66 23.45 -10.13
N ASP A 42 6.59 24.21 -10.44
CA ASP A 42 6.61 25.66 -10.29
C ASP A 42 6.82 26.03 -8.81
N GLU A 43 7.71 26.99 -8.57
CA GLU A 43 7.94 27.55 -7.23
C GLU A 43 7.49 29.02 -7.20
N LEU A 44 6.49 29.31 -6.37
CA LEU A 44 5.97 30.66 -6.18
C LEU A 44 6.44 31.20 -4.84
N HIS A 45 6.95 32.44 -4.83
CA HIS A 45 7.35 33.14 -3.61
C HIS A 45 6.24 34.01 -3.01
N THR A 46 5.08 34.04 -3.67
CA THR A 46 3.87 34.76 -3.25
C THR A 46 2.68 33.83 -3.40
N ILE A 47 1.74 33.90 -2.45
CA ILE A 47 0.52 33.11 -2.51
C ILE A 47 -0.35 33.64 -3.66
N PRO A 48 -0.69 32.83 -4.67
CA PRO A 48 -1.47 33.28 -5.82
C PRO A 48 -2.89 33.68 -5.42
N HIS A 49 -3.50 34.56 -6.21
CA HIS A 49 -4.92 34.85 -6.07
C HIS A 49 -5.74 33.54 -6.26
N PRO A 50 -6.84 33.31 -5.52
CA PRO A 50 -7.58 32.05 -5.59
C PRO A 50 -7.98 31.61 -7.01
N ARG A 51 -8.40 32.57 -7.85
CA ARG A 51 -8.72 32.32 -9.27
C ARG A 51 -7.51 31.84 -10.07
N GLU A 52 -6.35 32.46 -9.86
CA GLU A 52 -5.12 32.07 -10.53
C GLU A 52 -4.65 30.68 -10.07
N PHE A 53 -4.77 30.39 -8.77
CA PHE A 53 -4.46 29.08 -8.22
C PHE A 53 -5.31 27.98 -8.88
N TRP A 54 -6.61 28.24 -9.03
CA TRP A 54 -7.53 27.34 -9.72
C TRP A 54 -7.18 27.17 -11.21
N ASP A 55 -7.09 28.28 -11.94
CA ASP A 55 -6.96 28.27 -13.40
C ASP A 55 -5.60 27.71 -13.85
N LYS A 56 -4.53 27.87 -13.08
CA LYS A 56 -3.18 27.40 -13.45
C LYS A 56 -2.81 26.04 -12.87
N TYR A 57 -3.29 25.70 -11.67
CA TYR A 57 -2.79 24.54 -10.93
C TYR A 57 -3.88 23.50 -10.70
N VAL A 58 -4.93 23.86 -9.95
CA VAL A 58 -5.94 22.88 -9.49
C VAL A 58 -6.70 22.25 -10.66
N LYS A 59 -7.23 23.06 -11.59
CA LYS A 59 -8.01 22.58 -12.74
C LYS A 59 -7.21 21.62 -13.64
N HIS A 60 -5.89 21.77 -13.64
CA HIS A 60 -4.95 21.01 -14.46
C HIS A 60 -4.23 19.91 -13.69
N GLU A 61 -4.60 19.67 -12.43
CA GLU A 61 -3.96 18.67 -11.56
C GLU A 61 -2.43 18.86 -11.47
N LYS A 62 -1.96 20.12 -11.55
CA LYS A 62 -0.53 20.47 -11.55
C LYS A 62 -0.08 20.85 -10.14
N ALA A 63 0.96 20.20 -9.66
CA ALA A 63 1.61 20.54 -8.38
C ALA A 63 2.32 21.91 -8.45
N VAL A 64 2.36 22.60 -7.30
CA VAL A 64 3.06 23.88 -7.12
C VAL A 64 3.61 24.00 -5.71
N ILE A 65 4.79 24.60 -5.56
CA ILE A 65 5.40 24.89 -4.26
C ILE A 65 5.18 26.37 -3.92
N LEU A 66 4.52 26.64 -2.80
CA LEU A 66 4.36 28.00 -2.26
C LEU A 66 5.46 28.30 -1.22
N ARG A 67 6.60 28.80 -1.70
CA ARG A 67 7.77 29.09 -0.86
C ARG A 67 7.45 30.18 0.17
N GLY A 68 7.61 29.84 1.44
CA GLY A 68 7.41 30.77 2.56
C GLY A 68 5.96 30.92 3.03
N ALA A 69 4.98 30.28 2.39
CA ALA A 69 3.56 30.42 2.75
C ALA A 69 3.25 29.95 4.19
N ALA A 70 3.88 28.86 4.65
CA ALA A 70 3.72 28.33 6.00
C ALA A 70 4.19 29.29 7.10
N LYS A 71 5.09 30.24 6.79
CA LYS A 71 5.64 31.22 7.76
C LYS A 71 4.58 32.17 8.31
N ASN A 72 3.44 32.27 7.63
CA ASN A 72 2.33 33.12 8.07
C ASN A 72 1.60 32.54 9.28
N SER A 73 1.66 31.21 9.50
CA SER A 73 1.04 30.56 10.66
C SER A 73 1.89 30.75 11.92
N PRO A 74 1.28 31.05 13.09
CA PRO A 74 1.99 31.08 14.37
C PRO A 74 2.78 29.81 14.68
N SER A 75 2.27 28.64 14.26
CA SER A 75 2.93 27.35 14.42
C SER A 75 4.33 27.29 13.83
N PHE A 76 4.64 28.06 12.78
CA PHE A 76 5.96 28.04 12.14
C PHE A 76 7.09 28.48 13.08
N THR A 77 6.81 29.38 14.02
CA THR A 77 7.79 29.85 15.00
C THR A 77 7.60 29.23 16.38
N LEU A 78 6.36 28.89 16.74
CA LEU A 78 6.03 28.40 18.08
C LEU A 78 6.30 26.90 18.26
N TRP A 79 6.08 26.06 17.24
CA TRP A 79 6.10 24.60 17.37
C TRP A 79 7.53 24.04 17.49
N THR A 80 8.09 24.21 18.68
CA THR A 80 9.24 23.48 19.20
C THR A 80 8.76 22.29 20.04
N ASP A 81 9.60 21.27 20.23
CA ASP A 81 9.27 20.13 21.10
C ASP A 81 8.87 20.64 22.50
N GLU A 82 9.63 21.59 23.06
CA GLU A 82 9.38 22.17 24.38
C GLU A 82 8.02 22.88 24.46
N TYR A 83 7.69 23.71 23.47
CA TYR A 83 6.41 24.43 23.42
C TYR A 83 5.22 23.47 23.29
N LEU A 84 5.34 22.48 22.39
CA LEU A 84 4.28 21.51 22.15
C LEU A 84 4.02 20.65 23.39
N LYS A 85 5.08 20.25 24.11
CA LYS A 85 4.97 19.55 25.40
C LYS A 85 4.27 20.41 26.45
N ASP A 86 4.72 21.65 26.65
CA ASP A 86 4.18 22.54 27.69
C ASP A 86 2.71 22.90 27.43
N LYS A 87 2.39 23.31 26.20
CA LYS A 87 1.06 23.84 25.86
C LYS A 87 0.04 22.75 25.50
N TYR A 88 0.47 21.70 24.81
CA TYR A 88 -0.42 20.69 24.22
C TYR A 88 -0.12 19.26 24.65
N GLY A 89 0.82 19.05 25.58
CA GLY A 89 1.34 17.74 25.91
C GLY A 89 0.29 16.68 26.26
N LYS A 90 -0.83 17.09 26.86
CA LYS A 90 -1.91 16.19 27.29
C LYS A 90 -2.88 15.78 26.18
N LEU A 91 -2.83 16.44 25.02
CA LEU A 91 -3.74 16.13 23.91
C LEU A 91 -3.42 14.75 23.34
N GLU A 92 -4.47 14.00 23.03
CA GLU A 92 -4.36 12.68 22.44
C GLU A 92 -4.14 12.78 20.92
N VAL A 93 -3.30 11.89 20.40
CA VAL A 93 -2.95 11.80 18.98
C VAL A 93 -2.96 10.34 18.50
N ARG A 94 -3.25 10.14 17.22
CA ARG A 94 -3.11 8.85 16.55
C ARG A 94 -1.66 8.61 16.12
N LEU A 95 -1.20 7.37 16.30
CA LEU A 95 0.10 6.87 15.87
C LEU A 95 -0.02 5.82 14.77
N GLU A 96 1.00 5.77 13.92
CA GLU A 96 1.26 4.68 12.98
C GLU A 96 2.75 4.33 12.93
N GLY A 97 3.11 3.15 12.40
CA GLY A 97 4.50 2.78 12.15
C GLY A 97 5.10 3.58 11.00
N LYS A 98 6.40 3.95 11.05
CA LYS A 98 6.99 4.86 10.04
C LYS A 98 7.13 4.24 8.65
N ARG A 99 6.97 2.93 8.56
CA ARG A 99 7.04 2.13 7.35
C ARG A 99 5.68 1.51 7.10
N GLU A 100 4.94 2.13 6.20
CA GLU A 100 3.56 1.78 5.84
C GLU A 100 3.42 0.29 5.44
N LYS A 101 4.45 -0.30 4.82
CA LYS A 101 4.48 -1.72 4.42
C LYS A 101 4.38 -2.72 5.59
N HIS A 102 4.62 -2.31 6.83
CA HIS A 102 4.64 -3.21 7.98
C HIS A 102 3.31 -3.29 8.75
N SER A 103 2.32 -2.46 8.40
CA SER A 103 0.93 -2.46 8.91
C SER A 103 0.76 -2.65 10.44
N TRP A 104 1.77 -2.36 11.25
CA TRP A 104 1.68 -2.47 12.71
C TRP A 104 1.22 -1.14 13.32
N LEU A 105 0.45 -1.22 14.41
CA LEU A 105 0.08 -0.06 15.22
C LEU A 105 0.97 0.08 16.47
N PRO A 106 1.73 1.18 16.62
CA PRO A 106 2.55 1.42 17.81
C PRO A 106 1.70 1.54 19.07
N ILE A 107 2.25 1.14 20.22
CA ILE A 107 1.57 1.29 21.52
C ILE A 107 2.06 2.57 22.20
N GLY A 108 1.16 3.55 22.37
CA GLY A 108 1.40 4.75 23.17
C GLY A 108 0.78 4.65 24.56
N VAL A 109 0.87 5.71 25.38
CA VAL A 109 0.33 5.68 26.75
C VAL A 109 -1.20 5.70 26.82
N LYS A 110 -1.88 5.97 25.69
CA LYS A 110 -3.33 5.93 25.57
C LYS A 110 -3.85 4.63 24.96
N GLY A 111 -2.96 3.71 24.58
CA GLY A 111 -3.31 2.40 24.04
C GLY A 111 -2.71 2.15 22.65
N ILE A 112 -3.27 1.16 21.97
CA ILE A 112 -2.85 0.76 20.63
C ILE A 112 -3.17 1.89 19.65
N GLY A 113 -2.16 2.36 18.92
CA GLY A 113 -2.27 3.45 17.95
C GLY A 113 -2.59 4.82 18.56
N ARG A 114 -2.51 4.98 19.89
CA ARG A 114 -2.91 6.22 20.58
C ARG A 114 -1.87 6.65 21.59
N ASP A 115 -1.53 7.93 21.57
CA ASP A 115 -0.55 8.52 22.47
C ASP A 115 -0.94 9.94 22.92
N THR A 116 -0.15 10.50 23.82
CA THR A 116 -0.18 11.93 24.13
C THR A 116 0.95 12.65 23.39
N ILE A 117 0.78 13.93 23.06
CA ILE A 117 1.85 14.74 22.44
C ILE A 117 3.12 14.72 23.31
N GLU A 118 2.97 14.82 24.64
CA GLU A 118 4.11 14.81 25.57
C GLU A 118 4.92 13.52 25.48
N HIS A 119 4.26 12.37 25.67
CA HIS A 119 4.94 11.08 25.63
C HIS A 119 5.49 10.75 24.24
N PHE A 120 4.81 11.16 23.17
CA PHE A 120 5.35 11.04 21.82
C PHE A 120 6.65 11.85 21.69
N LEU A 121 6.65 13.14 22.03
CA LEU A 121 7.84 14.00 21.94
C LEU A 121 9.01 13.52 22.81
N ASP A 122 8.73 12.83 23.92
CA ASP A 122 9.76 12.21 24.75
C ASP A 122 10.39 10.95 24.15
N THR A 123 9.72 10.30 23.19
CA THR A 123 10.12 8.96 22.75
C THR A 123 10.24 8.78 21.24
N TYR A 124 9.79 9.74 20.43
CA TYR A 124 9.67 9.60 18.97
C TYR A 124 11.00 9.44 18.23
N ARG A 125 12.13 9.83 18.85
CA ARG A 125 13.46 9.66 18.28
C ARG A 125 13.90 8.20 18.23
N ASP A 126 13.50 7.42 19.24
CA ASP A 126 13.92 6.02 19.43
C ASP A 126 12.84 5.00 19.06
N LYS A 127 11.64 5.47 18.71
CA LYS A 127 10.51 4.61 18.30
C LYS A 127 10.32 4.59 16.79
N ASP A 128 9.94 3.44 16.26
CA ASP A 128 9.37 3.31 14.92
C ASP A 128 7.87 3.62 14.95
N ALA A 129 7.58 4.89 15.22
CA ALA A 129 6.24 5.46 15.24
C ALA A 129 6.27 6.90 14.72
N TYR A 130 5.17 7.35 14.13
CA TYR A 130 4.93 8.75 13.79
C TYR A 130 3.48 9.14 14.10
N ILE A 131 3.24 10.43 14.34
CA ILE A 131 1.90 10.98 14.44
C ILE A 131 1.37 11.16 13.02
N VAL A 132 0.19 10.57 12.79
CA VAL A 132 -0.73 10.87 11.69
C VAL A 132 -2.11 10.95 12.30
N SER A 133 -2.52 12.17 12.61
CA SER A 133 -3.73 12.43 13.39
C SER A 133 -4.41 13.64 12.81
N GLN A 134 -5.74 13.70 12.88
CA GLN A 134 -6.42 14.99 12.79
C GLN A 134 -5.82 15.92 13.83
N LEU A 135 -5.56 17.17 13.41
CA LEU A 135 -5.04 18.22 14.27
C LEU A 135 -6.03 18.43 15.43
N PRO A 136 -5.61 18.36 16.70
CA PRO A 136 -6.50 18.67 17.80
C PRO A 136 -7.07 20.09 17.67
N THR A 137 -8.36 20.25 17.95
CA THR A 137 -9.08 21.54 17.78
C THR A 137 -8.46 22.68 18.58
N ASP A 138 -7.88 22.37 19.74
CA ASP A 138 -7.20 23.34 20.60
C ASP A 138 -5.98 23.97 19.91
N MET A 139 -5.42 23.33 18.88
CA MET A 139 -4.26 23.80 18.12
C MET A 139 -4.65 24.61 16.87
N TYR A 140 -5.93 24.66 16.49
CA TYR A 140 -6.39 25.27 15.23
C TYR A 140 -5.99 26.74 15.10
N HIS A 141 -6.02 27.48 16.20
CA HIS A 141 -5.71 28.91 16.22
C HIS A 141 -4.26 29.24 15.84
N GLU A 142 -3.37 28.24 15.77
CA GLU A 142 -1.96 28.42 15.39
C GLU A 142 -1.67 28.03 13.94
N VAL A 143 -2.67 27.52 13.20
CA VAL A 143 -2.55 27.08 11.81
C VAL A 143 -3.47 27.92 10.93
N LEU A 144 -2.90 28.64 9.97
CA LEU A 144 -3.68 29.48 9.06
C LEU A 144 -4.02 28.76 7.75
N VAL A 145 -5.27 28.91 7.33
CA VAL A 145 -5.73 28.50 6.00
C VAL A 145 -5.12 29.46 4.96
N GLN A 146 -4.51 28.91 3.91
CA GLN A 146 -3.84 29.71 2.90
C GLN A 146 -4.88 30.50 2.06
N PRO A 147 -4.65 31.79 1.79
CA PRO A 147 -5.59 32.63 1.05
C PRO A 147 -6.02 32.07 -0.31
N CYS A 148 -5.17 31.30 -1.00
CA CYS A 148 -5.51 30.68 -2.28
C CYS A 148 -6.66 29.65 -2.20
N LEU A 149 -7.02 29.18 -1.00
CA LEU A 149 -8.15 28.27 -0.76
C LEU A 149 -9.50 28.99 -0.58
N THR A 150 -9.56 30.32 -0.67
CA THR A 150 -10.77 31.10 -0.34
C THR A 150 -11.82 31.18 -1.47
N CYS A 151 -11.69 30.38 -2.54
CA CYS A 151 -12.65 30.35 -3.66
C CYS A 151 -13.32 29.00 -3.87
N GLY A 152 -14.46 29.00 -4.58
CA GLY A 152 -15.13 27.78 -5.01
C GLY A 152 -15.64 26.93 -3.85
N SER A 153 -15.54 25.60 -3.99
CA SER A 153 -15.88 24.64 -2.94
C SER A 153 -14.90 24.66 -1.76
N PHE A 154 -13.64 25.04 -1.98
CA PHE A 154 -12.60 25.05 -0.94
C PHE A 154 -12.90 25.99 0.23
N ARG A 155 -13.61 27.10 -0.03
CA ARG A 155 -14.02 28.03 1.03
C ARG A 155 -15.10 27.46 1.96
N ASN A 156 -15.84 26.45 1.51
CA ASN A 156 -17.03 25.95 2.20
C ASN A 156 -16.69 24.75 3.09
N SER A 157 -15.67 23.96 2.75
CA SER A 157 -15.29 22.77 3.50
C SER A 157 -13.83 22.40 3.28
N LEU A 158 -13.14 22.07 4.37
CA LEU A 158 -11.92 21.29 4.38
C LEU A 158 -12.29 19.91 4.93
N VAL A 159 -11.94 18.85 4.19
CA VAL A 159 -12.32 17.48 4.55
C VAL A 159 -11.61 17.06 5.84
N GLU A 160 -10.29 17.26 5.89
CA GLU A 160 -9.44 16.92 7.03
C GLU A 160 -8.33 17.97 7.19
N ILE A 161 -7.87 18.14 8.44
CA ILE A 161 -6.70 18.96 8.79
C ILE A 161 -5.79 18.06 9.61
N ASP A 162 -4.71 17.56 9.00
CA ASP A 162 -3.86 16.56 9.64
C ASP A 162 -2.57 17.14 10.22
N LEU A 163 -2.22 16.64 11.40
CA LEU A 163 -0.91 16.78 12.01
C LEU A 163 -0.06 15.56 11.65
N TRP A 164 1.07 15.84 10.99
CA TRP A 164 2.09 14.86 10.67
C TRP A 164 3.36 15.20 11.42
N MET A 165 3.79 14.31 12.32
CA MET A 165 5.01 14.52 13.10
C MET A 165 5.77 13.21 13.20
N SER A 166 7.04 13.25 12.85
CA SER A 166 7.91 12.08 12.90
C SER A 166 9.32 12.52 13.25
N SER A 167 10.14 11.56 13.65
CA SER A 167 11.59 11.72 13.58
C SER A 167 12.06 11.31 12.17
N ASN A 168 13.38 11.15 12.00
CA ASN A 168 13.95 10.82 10.70
C ASN A 168 13.52 9.43 10.20
N GLY A 169 13.59 9.24 8.88
CA GLY A 169 13.53 7.91 8.26
C GLY A 169 12.13 7.37 7.95
N GLY A 170 11.08 8.19 8.09
CA GLY A 170 9.75 7.83 7.61
C GLY A 170 9.64 7.82 6.08
N SER A 171 8.90 6.86 5.55
CA SER A 171 8.63 6.77 4.11
C SER A 171 7.23 6.20 3.87
N SER A 172 6.43 6.94 3.10
CA SER A 172 5.14 6.46 2.59
C SER A 172 5.33 5.73 1.26
N ILE A 173 4.44 4.79 0.95
CA ILE A 173 4.38 4.15 -0.36
C ILE A 173 3.87 5.15 -1.41
N LEU A 174 4.10 4.85 -2.69
CA LEU A 174 3.50 5.63 -3.76
C LEU A 174 1.97 5.37 -3.78
N HIS A 175 1.18 6.41 -3.57
CA HIS A 175 -0.28 6.36 -3.62
C HIS A 175 -0.83 7.63 -4.30
N LYS A 176 -2.15 7.65 -4.49
CA LYS A 176 -2.91 8.85 -4.86
C LYS A 176 -4.03 9.04 -3.84
N ASP A 177 -4.29 10.28 -3.47
CA ASP A 177 -5.38 10.64 -2.56
C ASP A 177 -6.67 10.97 -3.34
N ALA A 178 -7.81 10.80 -2.69
CA ALA A 178 -9.12 11.14 -3.26
C ALA A 178 -9.38 12.66 -3.34
N PHE A 179 -8.63 13.46 -2.56
CA PHE A 179 -8.84 14.90 -2.44
C PHE A 179 -7.58 15.71 -2.78
N ASN A 180 -7.77 17.00 -3.08
CA ASN A 180 -6.66 17.94 -3.23
C ASN A 180 -6.01 18.19 -1.86
N ALA A 181 -4.68 18.08 -1.77
CA ALA A 181 -3.94 18.28 -0.53
C ALA A 181 -3.06 19.54 -0.57
N ILE A 182 -3.04 20.30 0.53
CA ILE A 182 -2.00 21.31 0.80
C ILE A 182 -1.16 20.84 1.98
N ASN A 183 0.09 20.45 1.72
CA ASN A 183 1.02 20.08 2.77
C ASN A 183 1.85 21.29 3.22
N CYS A 184 1.71 21.67 4.49
CA CYS A 184 2.48 22.77 5.10
C CYS A 184 3.61 22.22 5.96
N LEU A 185 4.86 22.46 5.55
CA LEU A 185 6.05 22.04 6.30
C LEU A 185 6.45 23.12 7.32
N TYR A 186 6.28 22.82 8.61
CA TYR A 186 6.62 23.74 9.70
C TYR A 186 8.03 23.54 10.25
N ASN A 187 8.51 22.29 10.33
CA ASN A 187 9.86 21.95 10.79
C ASN A 187 10.39 20.71 10.04
N GLY A 188 11.70 20.67 9.80
CA GLY A 188 12.38 19.58 9.10
C GLY A 188 12.32 19.66 7.57
N THR A 189 12.44 18.50 6.93
CA THR A 189 12.46 18.34 5.46
C THR A 189 11.59 17.16 5.04
N LYS A 190 10.82 17.32 3.97
CA LYS A 190 10.09 16.22 3.32
C LYS A 190 10.47 16.15 1.85
N HIS A 191 10.85 14.96 1.39
CA HIS A 191 11.22 14.70 0.00
C HIS A 191 10.00 14.13 -0.73
N TRP A 192 9.47 14.89 -1.69
CA TRP A 192 8.31 14.48 -2.47
C TRP A 192 8.73 13.93 -3.83
N LYS A 193 8.03 12.89 -4.26
CA LYS A 193 8.11 12.36 -5.62
C LYS A 193 6.71 12.37 -6.17
N MET A 194 6.48 13.23 -7.14
CA MET A 194 5.18 13.41 -7.77
C MET A 194 5.24 12.86 -9.19
N ILE A 195 4.17 12.17 -9.59
CA ILE A 195 3.99 11.67 -10.94
C ILE A 195 2.69 12.28 -11.46
N GLU A 196 2.74 12.98 -12.59
CA GLU A 196 1.54 13.56 -13.20
C GLU A 196 0.54 12.47 -13.56
N ARG A 197 -0.76 12.75 -13.38
CA ARG A 197 -1.84 11.79 -13.60
C ARG A 197 -1.84 11.16 -14.99
N LYS A 198 -1.40 11.89 -16.03
CA LYS A 198 -1.27 11.35 -17.40
C LYS A 198 -0.38 10.10 -17.50
N TYR A 199 0.53 9.91 -16.54
CA TYR A 199 1.39 8.73 -16.46
C TYR A 199 0.80 7.59 -15.62
N GLU A 200 -0.38 7.78 -15.02
CA GLU A 200 -1.08 6.77 -14.22
C GLU A 200 -1.19 5.39 -14.93
N PRO A 201 -1.46 5.29 -16.24
CA PRO A 201 -1.49 4.00 -16.94
C PRO A 201 -0.13 3.28 -17.01
N LEU A 202 0.98 3.99 -16.79
CA LEU A 202 2.33 3.44 -16.81
C LEU A 202 2.82 3.04 -15.41
N ILE A 203 2.06 3.39 -14.37
CA ILE A 203 2.39 3.00 -13.01
C ILE A 203 1.78 1.62 -12.79
N HIS A 204 2.64 0.61 -12.60
CA HIS A 204 2.18 -0.69 -12.14
C HIS A 204 1.54 -0.51 -10.76
N LYS A 205 0.22 -0.69 -10.72
CA LYS A 205 -0.54 -0.77 -9.49
C LYS A 205 -0.65 -2.24 -9.17
N GLU A 206 -0.11 -2.63 -8.04
CA GLU A 206 -0.48 -3.87 -7.39
C GLU A 206 -1.92 -3.66 -6.88
N LEU A 207 -2.88 -3.68 -7.79
CA LEU A 207 -4.24 -3.99 -7.42
C LEU A 207 -4.17 -5.46 -6.99
N PRO A 208 -4.72 -5.85 -5.83
CA PRO A 208 -5.03 -7.25 -5.63
C PRO A 208 -5.75 -7.68 -6.91
N GLU A 209 -5.29 -8.75 -7.56
CA GLU A 209 -6.03 -9.35 -8.65
C GLU A 209 -7.35 -9.84 -8.05
N TYR A 210 -8.33 -8.94 -8.00
CA TYR A 210 -9.70 -9.29 -7.83
C TYR A 210 -10.13 -9.72 -9.22
N ASP A 211 -10.26 -11.03 -9.41
CA ASP A 211 -10.91 -11.54 -10.60
C ASP A 211 -12.35 -11.00 -10.67
N ASP A 212 -12.92 -11.01 -11.89
CA ASP A 212 -14.29 -10.56 -12.10
C ASP A 212 -15.29 -11.31 -11.21
N GLU A 213 -14.96 -12.55 -10.83
CA GLU A 213 -15.75 -13.39 -9.92
C GLU A 213 -15.79 -12.81 -8.49
N PHE A 214 -14.67 -12.33 -7.97
CA PHE A 214 -14.58 -11.67 -6.66
C PHE A 214 -15.40 -10.38 -6.62
N LEU A 215 -15.29 -9.55 -7.65
CA LEU A 215 -16.04 -8.29 -7.74
C LEU A 215 -17.54 -8.54 -7.92
N LEU A 216 -17.90 -9.52 -8.74
CA LEU A 216 -19.29 -9.93 -8.94
C LEU A 216 -19.88 -10.50 -7.63
N GLY A 217 -19.15 -11.37 -6.93
CA GLY A 217 -19.59 -11.93 -5.65
C GLY A 217 -19.80 -10.87 -4.57
N LYS A 218 -18.96 -9.81 -4.54
CA LYS A 218 -19.19 -8.65 -3.67
C LYS A 218 -20.46 -7.89 -4.04
N ALA A 219 -20.70 -7.68 -5.33
CA ALA A 219 -21.91 -7.03 -5.80
C ALA A 219 -23.17 -7.84 -5.47
N GLU A 220 -23.12 -9.16 -5.63
CA GLU A 220 -24.21 -10.08 -5.27
C GLU A 220 -24.50 -10.07 -3.77
N ARG A 221 -23.47 -10.18 -2.91
CA ARG A 221 -23.64 -10.12 -1.45
C ARG A 221 -24.12 -8.75 -0.98
N GLY A 222 -23.60 -7.68 -1.55
CA GLY A 222 -24.04 -6.32 -1.27
C GLY A 222 -25.49 -6.10 -1.67
N PHE A 223 -25.90 -6.56 -2.86
CA PHE A 223 -27.29 -6.49 -3.28
C PHE A 223 -28.21 -7.35 -2.40
N ALA A 224 -27.81 -8.58 -2.07
CA ALA A 224 -28.56 -9.46 -1.18
C ALA A 224 -28.72 -8.87 0.24
N ALA A 225 -27.71 -8.14 0.73
CA ALA A 225 -27.83 -7.43 2.01
C ALA A 225 -28.93 -6.36 1.96
N LEU A 226 -29.06 -5.63 0.85
CA LEU A 226 -30.09 -4.61 0.68
C LEU A 226 -31.48 -5.20 0.37
N ASP A 227 -31.53 -6.32 -0.34
CA ASP A 227 -32.76 -7.01 -0.73
C ASP A 227 -33.28 -7.94 0.38
N VAL A 228 -33.59 -7.36 1.54
CA VAL A 228 -33.98 -8.06 2.77
C VAL A 228 -35.17 -9.01 2.56
N ASN A 229 -36.03 -8.73 1.57
CA ASN A 229 -37.22 -9.52 1.25
C ASN A 229 -37.05 -10.44 0.02
N SER A 230 -35.83 -10.55 -0.53
CA SER A 230 -35.55 -11.33 -1.74
C SER A 230 -36.46 -10.99 -2.93
N LYS A 231 -36.79 -9.70 -3.10
CA LYS A 231 -37.66 -9.19 -4.17
C LYS A 231 -36.96 -9.21 -5.54
N GLY A 232 -35.63 -9.28 -5.57
CA GLY A 232 -34.82 -9.20 -6.77
C GLY A 232 -34.75 -7.79 -7.37
N SER A 233 -35.26 -6.77 -6.66
CA SER A 233 -35.21 -5.37 -7.05
C SER A 233 -35.44 -4.47 -5.83
N LEU A 234 -34.90 -3.25 -5.89
CA LEU A 234 -35.01 -2.26 -4.83
C LEU A 234 -35.69 -1.00 -5.37
N ASP A 235 -36.66 -0.47 -4.63
CA ASP A 235 -37.25 0.84 -4.87
C ASP A 235 -36.96 1.84 -3.74
N SER A 236 -37.43 3.08 -3.89
CA SER A 236 -37.15 4.14 -2.92
C SER A 236 -37.73 3.85 -1.54
N ASP A 237 -38.78 3.06 -1.42
CA ASP A 237 -39.40 2.75 -0.14
C ASP A 237 -38.64 1.60 0.54
N ASP A 238 -38.17 0.62 -0.25
CA ASP A 238 -37.27 -0.43 0.23
C ASP A 238 -36.00 0.18 0.87
N ILE A 239 -35.36 1.15 0.20
CA ILE A 239 -34.15 1.82 0.70
C ILE A 239 -34.40 2.63 1.98
N LYS A 240 -35.54 3.31 2.09
CA LYS A 240 -35.88 4.11 3.28
C LYS A 240 -36.23 3.25 4.50
N ALA A 241 -36.65 2.01 4.27
CA ALA A 241 -37.02 1.06 5.31
C ALA A 241 -35.82 0.31 5.90
N LEU A 242 -34.63 0.42 5.30
CA LEU A 242 -33.41 -0.24 5.78
C LEU A 242 -33.01 0.29 7.16
N ASP A 243 -32.62 -0.63 8.04
CA ASP A 243 -32.03 -0.26 9.32
C ASP A 243 -30.51 -0.09 9.22
N TRP A 244 -29.91 0.40 10.30
CA TRP A 244 -28.47 0.65 10.36
C TRP A 244 -27.62 -0.61 10.30
N ASP A 245 -28.16 -1.78 10.69
CA ASP A 245 -27.43 -3.03 10.63
C ASP A 245 -27.38 -3.56 9.20
N THR A 246 -28.47 -3.42 8.44
CA THR A 246 -28.51 -3.70 7.00
C THR A 246 -27.58 -2.78 6.22
N LEU A 247 -27.61 -1.48 6.49
CA LEU A 247 -26.71 -0.52 5.84
C LEU A 247 -25.24 -0.82 6.16
N ARG A 248 -24.93 -1.24 7.41
CA ARG A 248 -23.58 -1.67 7.78
C ARG A 248 -23.15 -2.92 7.02
N ALA A 249 -24.02 -3.93 6.90
CA ALA A 249 -23.72 -5.14 6.15
C ALA A 249 -23.43 -4.85 4.67
N PHE A 250 -24.22 -3.97 4.05
CA PHE A 250 -23.95 -3.49 2.68
C PHE A 250 -22.61 -2.75 2.58
N ILE A 251 -22.35 -1.81 3.48
CA ILE A 251 -21.10 -1.04 3.47
C ILE A 251 -19.90 -1.97 3.65
N LEU A 252 -19.97 -3.01 4.47
CA LEU A 252 -18.85 -3.94 4.67
C LEU A 252 -18.44 -4.73 3.42
N GLU A 253 -19.31 -4.87 2.41
CA GLU A 253 -18.95 -5.46 1.13
C GLU A 253 -18.19 -4.48 0.22
N TYR A 254 -18.43 -3.16 0.34
CA TYR A 254 -17.92 -2.12 -0.56
C TYR A 254 -16.90 -1.16 0.04
N GLU A 255 -16.88 -1.02 1.36
CA GLU A 255 -15.74 -0.49 2.08
C GLU A 255 -14.60 -1.43 1.69
N ASN A 256 -13.61 -0.90 0.98
CA ASN A 256 -12.40 -1.65 0.69
C ASN A 256 -11.94 -2.19 2.03
N GLN A 257 -12.16 -3.48 2.29
CA GLN A 257 -11.42 -4.17 3.32
C GLN A 257 -9.99 -3.90 2.91
N GLU A 258 -9.32 -3.02 3.66
CA GLU A 258 -7.88 -2.87 3.64
C GLU A 258 -7.35 -4.29 3.40
N PRO A 259 -6.64 -4.54 2.28
CA PRO A 259 -6.27 -5.90 1.90
C PRO A 259 -5.69 -6.69 3.08
N SER A 260 -5.06 -6.00 4.03
CA SER A 260 -4.60 -6.51 5.32
C SER A 260 -5.60 -7.27 6.19
N ASN A 261 -6.90 -7.07 6.00
CA ASN A 261 -7.96 -7.76 6.74
C ASN A 261 -8.57 -8.92 5.94
N THR A 262 -8.08 -9.19 4.73
CA THR A 262 -8.51 -10.32 3.92
C THR A 262 -7.53 -11.48 4.05
N GLU A 263 -8.05 -12.70 3.88
CA GLU A 263 -7.27 -13.93 3.74
C GLU A 263 -6.13 -13.78 2.70
N LEU A 264 -6.33 -13.02 1.61
CA LEU A 264 -5.34 -12.84 0.54
C LEU A 264 -4.05 -12.15 1.00
N PHE A 265 -4.10 -11.32 2.05
CA PHE A 265 -2.95 -10.58 2.58
C PHE A 265 -2.35 -11.22 3.84
N GLU A 266 -2.85 -12.39 4.27
CA GLU A 266 -2.29 -13.14 5.41
C GLU A 266 -0.77 -13.39 5.26
N TYR A 267 -0.34 -13.60 4.01
CA TYR A 267 1.05 -13.75 3.58
C TYR A 267 1.97 -12.56 3.87
N SER A 268 1.40 -11.37 4.10
CA SER A 268 2.18 -10.14 4.35
C SER A 268 2.62 -9.98 5.81
N TYR A 269 1.89 -10.57 6.76
CA TYR A 269 2.11 -10.42 8.20
C TYR A 269 2.42 -11.74 8.91
N THR A 270 2.08 -12.88 8.32
CA THR A 270 2.54 -14.20 8.78
C THR A 270 3.83 -14.62 8.07
N MET A 271 4.96 -14.53 8.76
CA MET A 271 6.26 -14.84 8.15
C MET A 271 6.52 -16.36 8.15
N PRO A 272 6.95 -16.98 7.02
CA PRO A 272 7.14 -18.44 6.95
C PRO A 272 8.12 -18.98 8.00
N HIS A 273 9.12 -18.21 8.42
CA HIS A 273 10.02 -18.64 9.50
C HIS A 273 9.35 -18.73 10.87
N GLU A 274 8.38 -17.87 11.18
CA GLU A 274 7.60 -17.94 12.42
C GLU A 274 6.61 -19.10 12.39
N ILE A 275 6.01 -19.37 11.21
CA ILE A 275 5.16 -20.56 10.98
C ILE A 275 5.95 -21.84 11.26
N MET A 276 7.11 -22.02 10.61
CA MET A 276 7.99 -23.18 10.81
C MET A 276 8.44 -23.31 12.26
N LYS A 277 8.71 -22.20 12.94
CA LYS A 277 9.11 -22.18 14.35
C LYS A 277 7.99 -22.63 15.28
N VAL A 278 6.73 -22.26 15.01
CA VAL A 278 5.57 -22.76 15.77
C VAL A 278 5.41 -24.26 15.60
N MET A 279 5.47 -24.76 14.35
CA MET A 279 5.43 -26.20 14.05
C MET A 279 6.49 -26.98 14.83
N LEU A 280 7.75 -26.53 14.75
CA LEU A 280 8.88 -27.18 15.42
C LEU A 280 8.76 -27.14 16.95
N LYS A 281 8.27 -26.03 17.52
CA LYS A 281 8.05 -25.92 18.97
C LYS A 281 6.97 -26.89 19.46
N LEU A 282 5.85 -26.97 18.76
CA LEU A 282 4.75 -27.87 19.10
C LEU A 282 5.17 -29.34 18.96
N ALA A 283 5.82 -29.67 17.84
CA ALA A 283 6.34 -31.01 17.58
C ALA A 283 7.35 -31.45 18.64
N LYS A 284 8.29 -30.58 19.03
CA LYS A 284 9.29 -30.86 20.06
C LYS A 284 8.66 -31.06 21.43
N LYS A 285 7.63 -30.27 21.77
CA LYS A 285 6.95 -30.35 23.06
C LYS A 285 6.16 -31.65 23.21
N ASN A 286 5.45 -32.05 22.16
CA ASN A 286 4.47 -33.13 22.22
C ASN A 286 5.00 -34.45 21.61
N GLY A 287 6.20 -34.47 21.02
CA GLY A 287 6.75 -35.60 20.25
C GLY A 287 6.11 -35.77 18.86
N GLN A 288 5.08 -34.98 18.56
CA GLN A 288 4.29 -34.97 17.35
C GLN A 288 3.63 -33.60 17.17
N LEU A 289 3.26 -33.27 15.94
CA LEU A 289 2.44 -32.11 15.61
C LEU A 289 1.07 -32.62 15.15
N THR A 290 -0.01 -32.16 15.78
CA THR A 290 -1.38 -32.49 15.37
C THR A 290 -2.01 -31.33 14.63
N ARG A 291 -2.99 -31.60 13.75
CA ARG A 291 -3.72 -30.56 13.01
C ARG A 291 -4.35 -29.55 13.95
N SER A 292 -5.06 -30.05 14.96
CA SER A 292 -5.77 -29.21 15.94
C SER A 292 -4.81 -28.30 16.72
N ASP A 293 -3.69 -28.83 17.20
CA ASP A 293 -2.70 -28.03 17.95
C ASP A 293 -2.06 -26.97 17.04
N PHE A 294 -1.74 -27.32 15.79
CA PHE A 294 -1.15 -26.40 14.85
C PHE A 294 -2.12 -25.29 14.46
N ILE A 295 -3.34 -25.61 14.01
CA ILE A 295 -4.36 -24.61 13.63
C ILE A 295 -4.66 -23.69 14.81
N HIS A 296 -4.82 -24.24 16.01
CA HIS A 296 -5.06 -23.42 17.20
C HIS A 296 -3.91 -22.45 17.48
N ALA A 297 -2.65 -22.91 17.41
CA ALA A 297 -1.50 -22.04 17.60
C ALA A 297 -1.32 -21.05 16.45
N TYR A 298 -1.62 -21.45 15.22
CA TYR A 298 -1.57 -20.62 14.03
C TYR A 298 -2.53 -19.42 14.17
N MET A 299 -3.77 -19.67 14.57
CA MET A 299 -4.76 -18.62 14.80
C MET A 299 -4.44 -17.75 16.02
N THR A 300 -4.04 -18.36 17.14
CA THR A 300 -3.89 -17.61 18.41
C THR A 300 -2.53 -16.95 18.60
N GLN A 301 -1.48 -17.44 17.95
CA GLN A 301 -0.11 -16.93 18.10
C GLN A 301 0.38 -16.16 16.88
N LEU A 302 -0.04 -16.57 15.68
CA LEU A 302 0.40 -15.95 14.42
C LEU A 302 -0.67 -15.04 13.82
N GLY A 303 -1.91 -15.07 14.35
CA GLY A 303 -3.01 -14.25 13.87
C GLY A 303 -3.53 -14.68 12.49
N GLY A 304 -3.19 -15.89 12.03
CA GLY A 304 -3.66 -16.42 10.75
C GLY A 304 -5.06 -17.03 10.82
N THR A 305 -5.58 -17.47 9.68
CA THR A 305 -6.92 -18.07 9.58
C THR A 305 -6.90 -19.60 9.62
N GLU A 306 -8.03 -20.20 10.00
CA GLU A 306 -8.20 -21.67 10.01
C GLU A 306 -7.98 -22.29 8.63
N LYS A 307 -8.45 -21.63 7.57
CA LYS A 307 -8.32 -22.07 6.19
C LYS A 307 -6.85 -22.24 5.79
N PHE A 308 -6.01 -21.24 6.02
CA PHE A 308 -4.60 -21.31 5.69
C PHE A 308 -3.81 -22.21 6.63
N GLY A 309 -4.14 -22.23 7.92
CA GLY A 309 -3.61 -23.22 8.85
C GLY A 309 -3.90 -24.65 8.38
N THR A 310 -5.08 -24.88 7.81
CA THR A 310 -5.48 -26.17 7.23
C THR A 310 -4.70 -26.48 5.97
N GLU A 311 -4.58 -25.55 5.02
CA GLU A 311 -3.84 -25.72 3.76
C GLU A 311 -2.35 -26.05 4.02
N ILE A 312 -1.72 -25.32 4.93
CA ILE A 312 -0.34 -25.59 5.33
C ILE A 312 -0.23 -27.00 5.95
N PHE A 313 -1.18 -27.38 6.79
CA PHE A 313 -1.14 -28.70 7.43
C PHE A 313 -1.41 -29.82 6.44
N ASP A 314 -2.31 -29.63 5.48
CA ASP A 314 -2.58 -30.60 4.41
C ASP A 314 -1.32 -30.91 3.62
N ARG A 315 -0.49 -29.89 3.34
CA ARG A 315 0.81 -30.07 2.71
C ARG A 315 1.83 -30.80 3.59
N LEU A 316 1.79 -30.62 4.91
CA LEU A 316 2.65 -31.37 5.84
C LEU A 316 2.37 -32.88 5.83
N VAL A 317 1.11 -33.26 5.61
CA VAL A 317 0.65 -34.65 5.64
C VAL A 317 0.30 -35.16 4.24
N GLU A 318 0.70 -34.46 3.18
CA GLU A 318 0.34 -34.81 1.81
C GLU A 318 0.76 -36.25 1.49
N GLY A 319 -0.17 -37.04 0.94
CA GLY A 319 0.03 -38.46 0.68
C GLY A 319 -0.07 -39.37 1.92
N GLN A 320 -0.44 -38.83 3.09
CA GLN A 320 -0.70 -39.58 4.32
C GLN A 320 -2.09 -39.21 4.88
N ASP A 321 -2.96 -40.20 5.06
CA ASP A 321 -4.28 -40.01 5.68
C ASP A 321 -4.16 -39.91 7.21
N ARG A 322 -3.63 -38.79 7.71
CA ARG A 322 -3.31 -38.58 9.14
C ARG A 322 -3.45 -37.11 9.56
N ASP A 323 -4.15 -36.87 10.66
CA ASP A 323 -4.20 -35.54 11.33
C ASP A 323 -2.98 -35.27 12.24
N MET A 324 -1.86 -35.91 11.94
CA MET A 324 -0.64 -35.80 12.73
C MET A 324 0.63 -36.18 11.97
N ILE A 325 1.74 -35.54 12.33
CA ILE A 325 3.09 -35.87 11.88
C ILE A 325 4.02 -36.00 13.09
N LYS A 326 4.90 -37.02 13.11
CA LYS A 326 5.85 -37.20 14.22
C LYS A 326 6.98 -36.19 14.11
N ALA A 327 7.53 -35.76 15.25
CA ALA A 327 8.59 -34.76 15.26
C ALA A 327 9.84 -35.15 14.46
N GLN A 328 10.16 -36.45 14.40
CA GLN A 328 11.28 -37.00 13.63
C GLN A 328 11.08 -36.95 12.11
N ASP A 329 9.82 -36.86 11.66
CA ASP A 329 9.46 -36.88 10.24
C ASP A 329 9.29 -35.44 9.70
N LEU A 330 9.38 -34.41 10.54
CA LEU A 330 9.37 -33.00 10.16
C LEU A 330 10.76 -32.55 9.70
N THR A 331 11.13 -32.88 8.47
CA THR A 331 12.38 -32.42 7.86
C THR A 331 12.29 -30.97 7.38
N VAL A 332 13.44 -30.34 7.08
CA VAL A 332 13.49 -28.97 6.55
C VAL A 332 12.76 -28.88 5.21
N GLU A 333 12.88 -29.91 4.38
CA GLU A 333 12.25 -29.99 3.06
C GLU A 333 10.72 -30.05 3.19
N ILE A 334 10.20 -30.84 4.12
CA ILE A 334 8.75 -30.93 4.40
C ILE A 334 8.21 -29.61 4.94
N LEU A 335 8.94 -28.96 5.85
CA LEU A 335 8.58 -27.65 6.38
C LEU A 335 8.56 -26.59 5.29
N GLN A 336 9.54 -26.59 4.39
CA GLN A 336 9.62 -25.65 3.26
C GLN A 336 8.51 -25.89 2.25
N TYR A 337 8.20 -27.15 1.94
CA TYR A 337 7.10 -27.52 1.06
C TYR A 337 5.74 -27.07 1.60
N ALA A 338 5.52 -27.27 2.91
CA ALA A 338 4.28 -26.86 3.56
C ALA A 338 4.04 -25.34 3.55
N VAL A 339 5.11 -24.54 3.54
CA VAL A 339 5.03 -23.07 3.46
C VAL A 339 5.42 -22.52 2.09
N GLU A 340 5.50 -23.36 1.05
CA GLU A 340 5.98 -22.97 -0.28
C GLU A 340 5.13 -21.84 -0.89
N ASN A 341 3.80 -21.87 -0.69
CA ASN A 341 2.92 -20.78 -1.10
C ASN A 341 3.27 -19.43 -0.44
N TRP A 342 3.81 -19.43 0.79
CA TRP A 342 4.38 -18.21 1.41
C TRP A 342 5.73 -17.83 0.81
N LEU A 343 6.58 -18.82 0.50
CA LEU A 343 7.91 -18.57 -0.05
C LEU A 343 7.86 -17.98 -1.47
N ILE A 344 6.96 -18.45 -2.32
CA ILE A 344 6.74 -17.95 -3.69
C ILE A 344 6.27 -16.49 -3.66
N ARG A 345 5.35 -16.14 -2.76
CA ARG A 345 4.79 -14.78 -2.64
C ARG A 345 5.78 -13.76 -2.05
N ILE A 346 6.73 -14.19 -1.22
CA ILE A 346 7.73 -13.30 -0.59
C ILE A 346 8.99 -13.14 -1.47
N LYS A 347 9.22 -14.05 -2.42
CA LYS A 347 10.29 -13.96 -3.41
C LYS A 347 9.77 -14.43 -4.77
N PRO A 348 9.12 -13.57 -5.57
CA PRO A 348 8.65 -13.99 -6.88
C PRO A 348 9.85 -14.40 -7.73
N VAL A 349 9.85 -15.66 -8.18
CA VAL A 349 10.76 -16.17 -9.21
C VAL A 349 9.95 -16.15 -10.51
N MET A 350 10.46 -15.47 -11.54
CA MET A 350 9.89 -15.52 -12.89
C MET A 350 9.79 -16.98 -13.33
N THR A 351 8.57 -17.47 -13.55
CA THR A 351 8.37 -18.78 -14.17
C THR A 351 8.34 -18.63 -15.69
N PRO A 352 8.71 -19.69 -16.45
CA PRO A 352 8.60 -19.67 -17.92
C PRO A 352 7.19 -19.33 -18.41
N GLU A 353 6.16 -19.74 -17.68
CA GLU A 353 4.76 -19.44 -18.01
C GLU A 353 4.44 -17.95 -17.83
N MET A 354 4.97 -17.31 -16.77
CA MET A 354 4.82 -15.87 -16.55
C MET A 354 5.56 -15.04 -17.61
N ASP A 355 6.71 -15.52 -18.08
CA ASP A 355 7.44 -14.89 -19.19
C ASP A 355 6.66 -15.08 -20.50
N GLU A 356 6.15 -16.27 -20.80
CA GLU A 356 5.31 -16.51 -21.98
C GLU A 356 4.04 -15.64 -21.98
N GLU A 357 3.34 -15.52 -20.85
CA GLU A 357 2.15 -14.67 -20.72
C GLU A 357 2.49 -13.19 -20.90
N TYR A 358 3.62 -12.74 -20.33
CA TYR A 358 4.14 -11.38 -20.56
C TYR A 358 4.48 -11.16 -22.04
N GLN A 359 5.17 -12.10 -22.69
CA GLN A 359 5.50 -12.00 -24.11
C GLN A 359 4.24 -12.01 -25.00
N GLU A 360 3.19 -12.75 -24.65
CA GLU A 360 1.91 -12.72 -25.37
C GLU A 360 1.18 -11.38 -25.19
N LYS A 361 1.09 -10.86 -23.97
CA LYS A 361 0.52 -9.53 -23.69
C LYS A 361 1.30 -8.41 -24.39
N MET A 362 2.64 -8.53 -24.46
CA MET A 362 3.48 -7.58 -25.19
C MET A 362 3.29 -7.66 -26.71
N LYS A 363 3.08 -8.86 -27.29
CA LYS A 363 2.71 -9.00 -28.71
C LYS A 363 1.35 -8.38 -29.03
N GLU A 364 0.38 -8.51 -28.12
CA GLU A 364 -0.93 -7.88 -28.27
C GLU A 364 -0.84 -6.35 -28.20
N PHE A 365 -0.02 -5.84 -27.26
CA PHE A 365 0.29 -4.42 -27.13
C PHE A 365 1.01 -3.84 -28.36
N GLU A 366 2.02 -4.53 -28.90
CA GLU A 366 2.71 -4.13 -30.13
C GLU A 366 1.79 -4.11 -31.34
N ARG A 367 0.85 -5.06 -31.41
CA ARG A 367 -0.19 -5.11 -32.45
C ARG A 367 -1.16 -3.93 -32.35
N TRP A 368 -1.42 -3.44 -31.14
CA TRP A 368 -2.22 -2.24 -30.88
C TRP A 368 -1.49 -0.95 -31.29
N ILE A 369 -0.18 -0.86 -31.01
CA ILE A 369 0.66 0.26 -31.44
C ILE A 369 0.81 0.28 -32.98
N GLY A 370 0.91 -0.88 -33.62
CA GLY A 370 0.99 -0.99 -35.09
C GLY A 370 -0.28 -0.57 -35.85
N LEU A 371 -1.42 -0.44 -35.17
CA LEU A 371 -2.68 0.07 -35.75
C LEU A 371 -2.80 1.60 -35.66
N ILE A 372 -1.97 2.26 -34.86
CA ILE A 372 -1.98 3.71 -34.66
C ILE A 372 -0.96 4.35 -35.61
N ASN A 373 -1.29 4.40 -36.90
CA ASN A 373 -0.65 5.29 -37.87
C ASN A 373 -1.10 6.74 -37.59
N VAL A 374 -0.48 7.43 -36.62
CA VAL A 374 -0.65 8.89 -36.49
C VAL A 374 0.30 9.60 -37.44
N ALA A 375 -0.02 9.50 -38.72
CA ALA A 375 0.43 10.42 -39.74
C ALA A 375 -0.61 10.40 -40.85
N ILE A 376 -1.71 11.13 -40.68
CA ILE A 376 -2.49 11.81 -41.73
C ILE A 376 -3.44 12.81 -41.03
N ASP A 377 -3.50 14.01 -41.61
CA ASP A 377 -4.43 15.12 -41.37
C ASP A 377 -4.22 16.06 -40.17
N ALA A 378 -3.08 16.74 -40.23
CA ALA A 378 -3.09 18.19 -40.05
C ALA A 378 -3.62 18.84 -41.34
N GLN A 379 -4.95 19.01 -41.45
CA GLN A 379 -5.64 20.06 -42.24
C GLN A 379 -7.11 19.65 -42.42
N THR A 380 -8.03 20.27 -41.68
CA THR A 380 -9.22 20.97 -42.20
C THR A 380 -10.22 21.29 -41.09
N HIS A 381 -10.85 22.45 -41.23
CA HIS A 381 -12.02 22.96 -40.50
C HIS A 381 -11.77 23.74 -39.20
N THR A 382 -11.33 24.99 -39.43
CA THR A 382 -12.01 26.21 -38.95
C THR A 382 -13.55 26.14 -39.00
N GLU A 383 -14.19 26.88 -38.07
CA GLU A 383 -15.63 27.23 -37.94
C GLU A 383 -16.47 26.36 -36.98
N LEU A 384 -16.54 26.74 -35.69
CA LEU A 384 -17.63 27.51 -35.04
C LEU A 384 -17.33 27.76 -33.56
#